data_AF-A0A955IR38-F1
#
_entry.id   AF-A0A955IR38-F1
#
_cell.length_a   1.000
_cell.length_b   1.000
_cell.length_c   1.000
_cell.angle_alpha   90.00
_cell.angle_beta   90.00
_cell.angle_gamma   90.00
#
_symmetry.space_group_name_H-M   'P 1'
#
loop_
_entity.id
_entity.type
_entity.pdbx_description
1 polymer ?
#
loop_
_entity_poly.entity_id
_entity_poly.type
_entity_poly.pdbx_seq_one_letter_code
_entity_poly.pdbx_strand_id
1 'polypeptide(L)'
;SGEGHDTVIEGFTIANGVGDSSIFGMPIGGGMNVFSTSPTVRDCVFVDNVANMGGGMNITGGNAIVERCVFRNNRSMGFGNFATGGGGISLNNSLAMIVNCTFEANYAWMEGGGAVILFGTPTFANCAFIGNVASTFGGAVQNGVSNSKFVNCTFAGNDALQGDAIRNWSTGGAMDVTIENCIIWGHQANSIMDLGGAASTVRYSVVEFGWTGAGEMNEASDPKFGRMPSAGADGDWGTSDDDFGDLCLQATSSAIDAGDADAVPSEVTTDLLGNDRIINGWVDMGAHEFLAVIDDETHDCDADVYPSGGNGTVNVDDILFILNNFGAVSQGENGDISPAGGNGAVNYDDLLIAINSFGPCA
;
A
#
# COMPACT_ATOMS: atom_id res chain seq x y z
N SER A 1 -30.43 -7.29 1.82
CA SER A 1 -30.19 -7.90 3.14
C SER A 1 -30.03 -6.77 4.16
N GLY A 2 -30.12 -7.07 5.46
CA GLY A 2 -29.91 -6.09 6.55
C GLY A 2 -28.49 -6.14 7.13
N GLU A 3 -27.51 -6.60 6.34
CA GLU A 3 -26.12 -6.79 6.78
C GLU A 3 -25.44 -5.43 6.92
N GLY A 4 -25.12 -5.06 8.16
CA GLY A 4 -24.36 -3.88 8.53
C GLY A 4 -22.94 -4.26 8.98
N HIS A 5 -22.27 -3.32 9.66
CA HIS A 5 -20.87 -3.47 10.08
C HIS A 5 -20.63 -4.60 11.09
N ASP A 6 -21.70 -5.10 11.71
CA ASP A 6 -21.70 -6.28 12.57
C ASP A 6 -21.51 -7.59 11.80
N THR A 7 -21.70 -7.57 10.48
CA THR A 7 -21.32 -8.66 9.59
C THR A 7 -19.83 -8.56 9.28
N VAL A 8 -19.02 -9.40 9.91
CA VAL A 8 -17.55 -9.39 9.82
C VAL A 8 -17.05 -10.57 8.98
N ILE A 9 -16.25 -10.28 7.96
CA ILE A 9 -15.47 -11.25 7.19
C ILE A 9 -14.00 -11.00 7.53
N GLU A 10 -13.32 -11.99 8.09
CA GLU A 10 -11.99 -11.81 8.68
C GLU A 10 -11.05 -12.98 8.42
N GLY A 11 -9.79 -12.70 8.09
CA GLY A 11 -8.71 -13.70 8.10
C GLY A 11 -8.73 -14.67 6.92
N PHE A 12 -9.44 -14.35 5.84
CA PHE A 12 -9.60 -15.24 4.69
C PHE A 12 -8.67 -14.89 3.53
N THR A 13 -8.17 -15.92 2.85
CA THR A 13 -7.67 -15.79 1.48
C THR A 13 -8.81 -16.14 0.51
N ILE A 14 -9.21 -15.17 -0.29
CA ILE A 14 -10.26 -15.28 -1.31
C ILE A 14 -9.55 -15.24 -2.66
N ALA A 15 -9.50 -16.39 -3.35
CA ALA A 15 -8.63 -16.57 -4.49
C ALA A 15 -9.26 -17.28 -5.67
N ASN A 16 -8.77 -16.98 -6.88
CA ASN A 16 -9.17 -17.62 -8.14
C ASN A 16 -10.68 -17.56 -8.43
N GLY A 17 -11.38 -16.60 -7.82
CA GLY A 17 -12.79 -16.37 -8.04
C GLY A 17 -13.03 -15.74 -9.41
N VAL A 18 -14.17 -16.08 -10.03
CA VAL A 18 -14.61 -15.51 -11.30
C VAL A 18 -15.97 -14.87 -11.10
N GLY A 19 -16.09 -13.60 -11.47
CA GLY A 19 -17.29 -12.81 -11.25
C GLY A 19 -18.53 -13.45 -11.88
N ASP A 20 -19.64 -13.43 -11.15
CA ASP A 20 -20.90 -13.98 -11.64
C ASP A 20 -21.64 -12.97 -12.51
N SER A 21 -22.03 -13.37 -13.72
CA SER A 21 -22.84 -12.58 -14.63
C SER A 21 -24.35 -12.71 -14.41
N SER A 22 -24.80 -13.59 -13.52
CA SER A 22 -26.21 -13.97 -13.39
C SER A 22 -27.13 -12.82 -12.91
N ILE A 23 -26.59 -11.85 -12.17
CA ILE A 23 -27.38 -10.78 -11.54
C ILE A 23 -27.41 -9.51 -12.40
N PHE A 24 -26.27 -9.11 -12.98
CA PHE A 24 -26.13 -7.82 -13.69
C PHE A 24 -25.84 -7.96 -15.18
N GLY A 25 -25.84 -9.19 -15.71
CA GLY A 25 -25.50 -9.46 -17.10
C GLY A 25 -24.02 -9.26 -17.44
N MET A 26 -23.17 -9.02 -16.43
CA MET A 26 -21.72 -8.91 -16.55
C MET A 26 -21.04 -9.46 -15.29
N PRO A 27 -19.87 -10.14 -15.41
CA PRO A 27 -19.10 -10.65 -14.28
C PRO A 27 -18.68 -9.52 -13.31
N ILE A 28 -19.11 -9.55 -12.05
CA ILE A 28 -18.67 -8.57 -11.05
C ILE A 28 -18.21 -9.25 -9.75
N GLY A 29 -17.29 -8.61 -9.05
CA GLY A 29 -16.84 -9.03 -7.71
C GLY A 29 -16.25 -10.43 -7.73
N GLY A 30 -15.13 -10.62 -8.45
CA GLY A 30 -14.56 -11.93 -8.73
C GLY A 30 -14.28 -12.73 -7.46
N GLY A 31 -13.71 -12.07 -6.45
CA GLY A 31 -13.58 -12.63 -5.10
C GLY A 31 -14.82 -12.38 -4.24
N MET A 32 -15.28 -11.13 -4.15
CA MET A 32 -16.43 -10.75 -3.32
C MET A 32 -17.30 -9.68 -3.99
N ASN A 33 -18.62 -9.83 -3.87
CA ASN A 33 -19.58 -8.82 -4.28
C ASN A 33 -20.43 -8.35 -3.10
N VAL A 34 -20.29 -7.07 -2.76
CA VAL A 34 -21.04 -6.37 -1.71
C VAL A 34 -22.10 -5.49 -2.37
N PHE A 35 -23.36 -5.89 -2.28
CA PHE A 35 -24.46 -5.21 -2.96
C PHE A 35 -25.50 -4.68 -1.98
N SER A 36 -25.58 -3.35 -1.87
CA SER A 36 -26.51 -2.61 -0.99
C SER A 36 -26.45 -3.05 0.47
N THR A 37 -25.25 -3.40 0.95
CA THR A 37 -24.94 -3.81 2.33
C THR A 37 -23.67 -3.14 2.83
N SER A 38 -23.42 -3.18 4.14
CA SER A 38 -22.27 -2.48 4.75
C SER A 38 -21.46 -3.38 5.70
N PRO A 39 -20.97 -4.55 5.26
CA PRO A 39 -20.16 -5.42 6.11
C PRO A 39 -18.80 -4.78 6.46
N THR A 40 -18.15 -5.36 7.46
CA THR A 40 -16.73 -5.12 7.75
C THR A 40 -15.93 -6.28 7.16
N VAL A 41 -15.00 -6.00 6.26
CA VAL A 41 -14.05 -6.97 5.68
C VAL A 41 -12.67 -6.61 6.18
N ARG A 42 -12.01 -7.51 6.89
CA ARG A 42 -10.72 -7.23 7.50
C ARG A 42 -9.73 -8.35 7.45
N ASP A 43 -8.44 -8.03 7.44
CA ASP A 43 -7.37 -9.04 7.54
C ASP A 43 -7.50 -10.13 6.45
N CYS A 44 -7.97 -9.74 5.27
CA CYS A 44 -8.25 -10.65 4.16
C CYS A 44 -7.27 -10.43 3.00
N VAL A 45 -7.04 -11.49 2.22
CA VAL A 45 -6.24 -11.45 1.00
C VAL A 45 -7.12 -11.82 -0.20
N PHE A 46 -7.32 -10.89 -1.12
CA PHE A 46 -7.96 -11.11 -2.41
C PHE A 46 -6.87 -11.31 -3.46
N VAL A 47 -6.75 -12.51 -4.01
CA VAL A 47 -5.65 -12.83 -4.93
C VAL A 47 -6.08 -13.60 -6.18
N ASP A 48 -5.57 -13.21 -7.34
CA ASP A 48 -5.83 -13.89 -8.62
C ASP A 48 -7.33 -14.02 -8.98
N ASN A 49 -8.17 -13.10 -8.49
CA ASN A 49 -9.59 -13.10 -8.84
C ASN A 49 -9.83 -12.31 -10.13
N VAL A 50 -10.85 -12.71 -10.89
CA VAL A 50 -11.15 -12.17 -12.21
C VAL A 50 -12.62 -11.74 -12.32
N ALA A 51 -12.87 -10.52 -12.74
CA ALA A 51 -14.20 -10.03 -13.08
C ALA A 51 -14.14 -8.99 -14.20
N ASN A 52 -15.28 -8.42 -14.60
CA ASN A 52 -15.35 -7.27 -15.48
C ASN A 52 -15.35 -5.94 -14.70
N MET A 53 -15.82 -5.99 -13.45
CA MET A 53 -15.70 -4.91 -12.48
C MET A 53 -15.38 -5.49 -11.10
N GLY A 54 -14.34 -4.96 -10.46
CA GLY A 54 -13.92 -5.41 -9.13
C GLY A 54 -13.39 -6.84 -9.18
N GLY A 55 -12.22 -7.03 -9.78
CA GLY A 55 -11.59 -8.36 -9.90
C GLY A 55 -11.51 -9.03 -8.53
N GLY A 56 -10.93 -8.34 -7.54
CA GLY A 56 -10.93 -8.78 -6.15
C GLY A 56 -12.28 -8.57 -5.48
N MET A 57 -12.77 -7.33 -5.45
CA MET A 57 -14.02 -6.99 -4.79
C MET A 57 -14.84 -5.94 -5.56
N ASN A 58 -16.16 -6.10 -5.58
CA ASN A 58 -17.09 -5.08 -6.02
C ASN A 58 -17.96 -4.60 -4.85
N ILE A 59 -18.11 -3.29 -4.67
CA ILE A 59 -19.01 -2.67 -3.70
C ILE A 59 -19.96 -1.74 -4.44
N THR A 60 -21.27 -1.99 -4.33
CA THR A 60 -22.30 -1.18 -4.99
C THR A 60 -23.40 -0.77 -4.02
N GLY A 61 -23.63 0.54 -3.87
CA GLY A 61 -24.74 1.07 -3.04
C GLY A 61 -24.60 0.90 -1.53
N GLY A 62 -23.45 0.42 -1.06
CA GLY A 62 -23.18 0.07 0.34
C GLY A 62 -21.99 0.83 0.92
N ASN A 63 -21.88 0.86 2.25
CA ASN A 63 -20.85 1.60 2.97
C ASN A 63 -19.92 0.63 3.71
N ALA A 64 -19.39 -0.38 3.03
CA ALA A 64 -18.53 -1.36 3.69
C ALA A 64 -17.27 -0.71 4.27
N ILE A 65 -16.77 -1.29 5.36
CA ILE A 65 -15.43 -1.00 5.88
C ILE A 65 -14.52 -2.12 5.38
N VAL A 66 -13.46 -1.78 4.67
CA VAL A 66 -12.43 -2.70 4.21
C VAL A 66 -11.13 -2.29 4.87
N GLU A 67 -10.62 -3.10 5.79
CA GLU A 67 -9.44 -2.73 6.58
C GLU A 67 -8.35 -3.82 6.59
N ARG A 68 -7.06 -3.45 6.58
CA ARG A 68 -5.95 -4.43 6.65
C ARG A 68 -6.06 -5.56 5.63
N CYS A 69 -6.53 -5.23 4.42
CA CYS A 69 -6.73 -6.19 3.35
C CYS A 69 -5.67 -6.02 2.26
N VAL A 70 -5.32 -7.13 1.62
CA VAL A 70 -4.43 -7.14 0.46
C VAL A 70 -5.21 -7.54 -0.79
N PHE A 71 -5.14 -6.73 -1.83
CA PHE A 71 -5.64 -7.02 -3.16
C PHE A 71 -4.43 -7.21 -4.08
N ARG A 72 -4.15 -8.46 -4.48
CA ARG A 72 -2.99 -8.80 -5.29
C ARG A 72 -3.36 -9.52 -6.58
N ASN A 73 -2.77 -9.14 -7.70
CA ASN A 73 -2.92 -9.85 -8.98
C ASN A 73 -4.37 -10.05 -9.45
N ASN A 74 -5.32 -9.26 -8.95
CA ASN A 74 -6.70 -9.36 -9.38
C ASN A 74 -6.88 -8.64 -10.71
N ARG A 75 -7.77 -9.17 -11.55
CA ARG A 75 -7.89 -8.76 -12.95
C ARG A 75 -9.30 -8.35 -13.30
N SER A 76 -9.44 -7.12 -13.80
CA SER A 76 -10.63 -6.69 -14.53
C SER A 76 -10.42 -6.96 -16.02
N MET A 77 -10.99 -8.05 -16.52
CA MET A 77 -10.91 -8.45 -17.93
C MET A 77 -12.16 -8.04 -18.69
N GLY A 78 -11.97 -7.34 -19.81
CA GLY A 78 -13.06 -6.81 -20.61
C GLY A 78 -13.85 -7.88 -21.36
N PHE A 79 -14.82 -8.49 -20.69
CA PHE A 79 -15.77 -9.40 -21.32
C PHE A 79 -16.93 -8.60 -21.95
N GLY A 80 -16.77 -8.15 -23.19
CA GLY A 80 -17.82 -7.45 -23.96
C GLY A 80 -17.57 -5.94 -24.14
N ASN A 81 -18.61 -5.19 -24.52
CA ASN A 81 -18.55 -3.75 -24.89
C ASN A 81 -18.88 -2.79 -23.72
N PHE A 82 -18.72 -3.21 -22.46
CA PHE A 82 -19.00 -2.36 -21.30
C PHE A 82 -17.72 -1.69 -20.80
N ALA A 83 -17.82 -0.59 -20.05
CA ALA A 83 -16.66 -0.04 -19.34
C ALA A 83 -16.23 -1.02 -18.22
N THR A 84 -14.93 -1.25 -18.06
CA THR A 84 -14.39 -2.35 -17.24
C THR A 84 -13.26 -1.82 -16.39
N GLY A 85 -13.30 -2.05 -15.09
CA GLY A 85 -12.28 -1.47 -14.21
C GLY A 85 -12.27 -1.99 -12.79
N GLY A 86 -11.27 -1.51 -12.03
CA GLY A 86 -11.04 -1.91 -10.65
C GLY A 86 -10.52 -3.33 -10.58
N GLY A 87 -9.31 -3.56 -11.12
CA GLY A 87 -8.66 -4.87 -11.03
C GLY A 87 -8.67 -5.40 -9.60
N GLY A 88 -8.26 -4.56 -8.63
CA GLY A 88 -8.42 -4.83 -7.20
C GLY A 88 -9.86 -4.64 -6.73
N ILE A 89 -10.35 -3.40 -6.73
CA ILE A 89 -11.66 -3.04 -6.19
C ILE A 89 -12.48 -2.13 -7.11
N SER A 90 -13.79 -2.37 -7.19
CA SER A 90 -14.76 -1.49 -7.86
C SER A 90 -15.73 -0.91 -6.84
N LEU A 91 -15.86 0.42 -6.83
CA LEU A 91 -16.77 1.16 -5.96
C LEU A 91 -17.78 1.90 -6.83
N ASN A 92 -19.07 1.56 -6.67
CA ASN A 92 -20.15 2.21 -7.41
C ASN A 92 -21.22 2.72 -6.45
N ASN A 93 -21.49 4.03 -6.47
CA ASN A 93 -22.46 4.68 -5.59
C ASN A 93 -22.25 4.28 -4.12
N SER A 94 -21.00 4.39 -3.65
CA SER A 94 -20.54 3.85 -2.38
C SER A 94 -19.88 4.94 -1.53
N LEU A 95 -20.03 4.83 -0.21
CA LEU A 95 -19.33 5.64 0.80
C LEU A 95 -18.31 4.78 1.57
N ALA A 96 -17.84 3.68 0.97
CA ALA A 96 -16.93 2.75 1.63
C ALA A 96 -15.69 3.43 2.19
N MET A 97 -15.22 2.89 3.32
CA MET A 97 -13.95 3.25 3.95
C MET A 97 -12.96 2.13 3.71
N ILE A 98 -11.85 2.44 3.05
CA ILE A 98 -10.78 1.51 2.71
C ILE A 98 -9.57 1.96 3.50
N VAL A 99 -9.15 1.19 4.48
CA VAL A 99 -8.19 1.61 5.52
C VAL A 99 -7.06 0.61 5.63
N ASN A 100 -5.80 1.05 5.68
CA ASN A 100 -4.65 0.16 5.87
C ASN A 100 -4.62 -1.00 4.84
N CYS A 101 -5.03 -0.74 3.60
CA CYS A 101 -5.10 -1.75 2.55
C CYS A 101 -3.96 -1.61 1.55
N THR A 102 -3.56 -2.74 0.97
CA THR A 102 -2.51 -2.78 -0.05
C THR A 102 -3.06 -3.35 -1.35
N PHE A 103 -2.83 -2.64 -2.45
CA PHE A 103 -3.22 -3.00 -3.81
C PHE A 103 -1.95 -3.22 -4.64
N GLU A 104 -1.65 -4.46 -4.98
CA GLU A 104 -0.41 -4.87 -5.65
C GLU A 104 -0.69 -5.56 -6.97
N ALA A 105 -0.03 -5.12 -8.05
CA ALA A 105 -0.04 -5.78 -9.34
C ALA A 105 -1.45 -6.13 -9.87
N ASN A 106 -2.46 -5.33 -9.49
CA ASN A 106 -3.80 -5.52 -10.03
C ASN A 106 -3.87 -4.91 -11.43
N TYR A 107 -4.59 -5.61 -12.31
CA TYR A 107 -4.68 -5.24 -13.72
C TYR A 107 -6.12 -4.92 -14.11
N ALA A 108 -6.30 -3.82 -14.83
CA ALA A 108 -7.55 -3.52 -15.51
C ALA A 108 -7.32 -3.31 -17.00
N TRP A 109 -8.18 -3.95 -17.81
CA TRP A 109 -8.16 -3.76 -19.26
C TRP A 109 -8.39 -2.30 -19.67
N MET A 110 -9.13 -1.51 -18.87
CA MET A 110 -9.47 -0.14 -19.26
C MET A 110 -9.21 0.88 -18.15
N GLU A 111 -9.82 0.68 -16.97
CA GLU A 111 -9.94 1.72 -15.95
C GLU A 111 -9.49 1.23 -14.58
N GLY A 112 -8.55 1.91 -13.92
CA GLY A 112 -8.25 1.66 -12.51
C GLY A 112 -7.70 0.28 -12.23
N GLY A 113 -6.40 0.07 -12.41
CA GLY A 113 -5.75 -1.22 -12.13
C GLY A 113 -5.99 -1.64 -10.67
N GLY A 114 -5.74 -0.73 -9.73
CA GLY A 114 -6.03 -0.92 -8.32
C GLY A 114 -7.52 -0.72 -7.99
N ALA A 115 -8.07 0.45 -8.32
CA ALA A 115 -9.44 0.81 -8.01
C ALA A 115 -10.15 1.59 -9.13
N VAL A 116 -11.44 1.30 -9.31
CA VAL A 116 -12.36 2.18 -10.06
C VAL A 116 -13.43 2.72 -9.12
N ILE A 117 -13.70 4.03 -9.21
CA ILE A 117 -14.66 4.73 -8.36
C ILE A 117 -15.67 5.45 -9.23
N LEU A 118 -16.95 5.18 -9.01
CA LEU A 118 -18.04 5.72 -9.82
C LEU A 118 -19.19 6.22 -8.92
N PHE A 119 -19.58 7.47 -9.08
CA PHE A 119 -20.76 8.09 -8.44
C PHE A 119 -20.78 8.01 -6.90
N GLY A 120 -19.64 8.04 -6.22
CA GLY A 120 -19.55 7.88 -4.75
C GLY A 120 -18.69 8.93 -4.06
N THR A 121 -18.52 8.77 -2.74
CA THR A 121 -17.57 9.56 -1.94
C THR A 121 -16.75 8.68 -0.99
N PRO A 122 -16.05 7.65 -1.51
CA PRO A 122 -15.27 6.75 -0.66
C PRO A 122 -14.03 7.44 -0.10
N THR A 123 -13.54 6.90 1.01
CA THR A 123 -12.27 7.31 1.61
C THR A 123 -11.28 6.16 1.57
N PHE A 124 -10.10 6.42 1.02
CA PHE A 124 -8.93 5.56 1.14
C PHE A 124 -7.98 6.23 2.14
N ALA A 125 -7.68 5.53 3.22
CA ALA A 125 -6.84 6.03 4.28
C ALA A 125 -5.69 5.06 4.54
N ASN A 126 -4.46 5.57 4.54
CA ASN A 126 -3.26 4.80 4.84
C ASN A 126 -3.13 3.54 3.95
N CYS A 127 -3.37 3.69 2.64
CA CYS A 127 -3.34 2.59 1.68
C CYS A 127 -2.11 2.68 0.77
N ALA A 128 -1.62 1.53 0.31
CA ALA A 128 -0.58 1.45 -0.71
C ALA A 128 -1.14 0.92 -2.04
N PHE A 129 -0.82 1.60 -3.15
CA PHE A 129 -1.10 1.17 -4.52
C PHE A 129 0.22 1.00 -5.25
N ILE A 130 0.62 -0.25 -5.46
CA ILE A 130 1.94 -0.62 -5.95
C ILE A 130 1.82 -1.42 -7.24
N GLY A 131 2.46 -0.94 -8.31
CA GLY A 131 2.56 -1.70 -9.54
C GLY A 131 1.22 -2.03 -10.20
N ASN A 132 0.16 -1.27 -9.94
CA ASN A 132 -1.15 -1.52 -10.57
C ASN A 132 -1.15 -0.95 -11.99
N VAL A 133 -1.79 -1.69 -12.90
CA VAL A 133 -1.78 -1.37 -14.32
C VAL A 133 -3.19 -1.23 -14.86
N ALA A 134 -3.46 -0.14 -15.57
CA ALA A 134 -4.64 0.00 -16.41
C ALA A 134 -4.22 0.29 -17.85
N SER A 135 -4.72 -0.44 -18.84
CA SER A 135 -4.26 -0.20 -20.21
C SER A 135 -4.66 1.16 -20.79
N THR A 136 -5.59 1.89 -20.16
CA THR A 136 -6.03 3.20 -20.67
C THR A 136 -6.04 4.31 -19.62
N PHE A 137 -6.67 4.10 -18.47
CA PHE A 137 -7.07 5.19 -17.59
C PHE A 137 -6.79 4.87 -16.11
N GLY A 138 -5.94 5.66 -15.45
CA GLY A 138 -5.71 5.52 -14.01
C GLY A 138 -5.04 4.21 -13.64
N GLY A 139 -3.71 4.14 -13.67
CA GLY A 139 -2.99 2.87 -13.40
C GLY A 139 -3.30 2.33 -12.01
N ALA A 140 -3.26 3.18 -10.99
CA ALA A 140 -3.81 2.87 -9.68
C ALA A 140 -5.32 3.09 -9.65
N VAL A 141 -5.76 4.31 -9.94
CA VAL A 141 -7.14 4.75 -9.68
C VAL A 141 -7.72 5.48 -10.88
N GLN A 142 -8.86 4.97 -11.35
CA GLN A 142 -9.79 5.75 -12.18
C GLN A 142 -10.95 6.23 -11.31
N ASN A 143 -11.08 7.54 -11.15
CA ASN A 143 -12.11 8.19 -10.36
C ASN A 143 -13.08 8.97 -11.28
N GLY A 144 -14.27 8.41 -11.50
CA GLY A 144 -15.31 8.96 -12.36
C GLY A 144 -16.45 9.58 -11.57
N VAL A 145 -16.73 10.87 -11.79
CA VAL A 145 -17.88 11.62 -11.26
C VAL A 145 -18.12 11.31 -9.77
N SER A 146 -17.08 11.48 -8.95
CA SER A 146 -17.04 11.08 -7.53
C SER A 146 -16.19 12.04 -6.70
N ASN A 147 -16.52 12.19 -5.42
CA ASN A 147 -15.77 13.02 -4.47
C ASN A 147 -14.96 12.11 -3.53
N SER A 148 -13.97 11.43 -4.10
CA SER A 148 -13.11 10.50 -3.37
C SER A 148 -12.06 11.23 -2.53
N LYS A 149 -11.71 10.64 -1.39
CA LYS A 149 -10.63 11.12 -0.52
C LYS A 149 -9.50 10.10 -0.44
N PHE A 150 -8.27 10.56 -0.57
CA PHE A 150 -7.06 9.79 -0.35
C PHE A 150 -6.25 10.49 0.74
N VAL A 151 -6.00 9.82 1.85
CA VAL A 151 -5.26 10.37 2.97
C VAL A 151 -4.16 9.39 3.41
N ASN A 152 -2.93 9.87 3.57
CA ASN A 152 -1.80 9.02 3.98
C ASN A 152 -1.54 7.85 3.02
N CYS A 153 -1.87 7.99 1.74
CA CYS A 153 -1.70 6.90 0.77
C CYS A 153 -0.37 6.99 0.02
N THR A 154 0.21 5.84 -0.34
CA THR A 154 1.35 5.77 -1.25
C THR A 154 0.93 5.13 -2.58
N PHE A 155 1.22 5.80 -3.68
CA PHE A 155 1.06 5.30 -5.04
C PHE A 155 2.44 5.17 -5.66
N ALA A 156 2.88 3.94 -5.94
CA ALA A 156 4.23 3.66 -6.40
C ALA A 156 4.26 2.73 -7.62
N GLY A 157 4.91 3.16 -8.70
CA GLY A 157 5.15 2.28 -9.85
C GLY A 157 3.90 1.86 -10.64
N ASN A 158 2.80 2.62 -10.52
CA ASN A 158 1.57 2.31 -11.26
C ASN A 158 1.68 2.79 -12.72
N ASP A 159 0.96 2.16 -13.64
CA ASP A 159 1.09 2.47 -15.07
C ASP A 159 -0.26 2.53 -15.80
N ALA A 160 -0.41 3.53 -16.66
CA ALA A 160 -1.51 3.65 -17.60
C ALA A 160 -1.17 4.60 -18.75
N LEU A 161 -1.91 4.49 -19.87
CA LEU A 161 -1.76 5.44 -20.98
C LEU A 161 -2.11 6.88 -20.58
N GLN A 162 -3.04 7.07 -19.64
CA GLN A 162 -3.48 8.39 -19.19
C GLN A 162 -3.74 8.40 -17.68
N GLY A 163 -2.89 9.13 -16.96
CA GLY A 163 -2.94 9.24 -15.50
C GLY A 163 -2.36 8.00 -14.86
N ASP A 164 -1.05 7.94 -14.75
CA ASP A 164 -0.33 6.72 -14.37
C ASP A 164 -0.71 6.27 -12.95
N ALA A 165 -0.87 7.20 -12.01
CA ALA A 165 -1.41 6.90 -10.69
C ALA A 165 -2.92 7.14 -10.65
N ILE A 166 -3.34 8.41 -10.65
CA ILE A 166 -4.72 8.81 -10.41
C ILE A 166 -5.23 9.61 -11.60
N ARG A 167 -6.37 9.18 -12.13
CA ARG A 167 -7.12 9.93 -13.14
C ARG A 167 -8.50 10.27 -12.62
N ASN A 168 -8.82 11.56 -12.61
CA ASN A 168 -10.14 12.08 -12.27
C ASN A 168 -10.86 12.53 -13.52
N TRP A 169 -12.10 12.07 -13.70
CA TRP A 169 -12.91 12.40 -14.86
C TRP A 169 -14.32 12.84 -14.45
N SER A 170 -14.69 14.04 -14.89
CA SER A 170 -16.07 14.55 -14.78
C SER A 170 -16.75 14.63 -16.15
N THR A 171 -18.08 14.61 -16.17
CA THR A 171 -18.91 14.94 -17.35
C THR A 171 -19.50 16.36 -17.26
N GLY A 172 -18.80 17.29 -16.60
CA GLY A 172 -19.20 18.69 -16.44
C GLY A 172 -19.81 19.07 -15.09
N GLY A 173 -19.84 18.15 -14.12
CA GLY A 173 -20.17 18.46 -12.72
C GLY A 173 -18.91 18.80 -11.92
N ALA A 174 -19.03 19.63 -10.88
CA ALA A 174 -17.93 19.84 -9.94
C ALA A 174 -17.66 18.53 -9.18
N MET A 175 -16.39 18.13 -9.14
CA MET A 175 -15.89 17.07 -8.27
C MET A 175 -15.05 17.72 -7.16
N ASP A 176 -15.07 17.13 -5.99
CA ASP A 176 -14.25 17.53 -4.83
C ASP A 176 -13.38 16.34 -4.42
N VAL A 177 -12.29 16.16 -5.17
CA VAL A 177 -11.31 15.09 -4.92
C VAL A 177 -10.23 15.65 -4.03
N THR A 178 -9.98 15.03 -2.88
CA THR A 178 -8.92 15.46 -1.95
C THR A 178 -7.83 14.40 -1.86
N ILE A 179 -6.59 14.82 -2.04
CA ILE A 179 -5.40 13.98 -1.91
C ILE A 179 -4.49 14.66 -0.88
N GLU A 180 -4.22 13.97 0.21
CA GLU A 180 -3.58 14.57 1.37
C GLU A 180 -2.62 13.63 2.07
N ASN A 181 -1.47 14.14 2.54
CA ASN A 181 -0.44 13.31 3.16
C ASN A 181 -0.01 12.15 2.25
N CYS A 182 -0.10 12.30 0.94
CA CYS A 182 0.13 11.21 0.01
C CYS A 182 1.51 11.29 -0.62
N ILE A 183 2.05 10.13 -1.01
CA ILE A 183 3.22 10.06 -1.91
C ILE A 183 2.76 9.44 -3.23
N ILE A 184 2.98 10.13 -4.34
CA ILE A 184 2.71 9.64 -5.70
C ILE A 184 4.02 9.68 -6.48
N TRP A 185 4.67 8.52 -6.66
CA TRP A 185 6.04 8.43 -7.17
C TRP A 185 6.33 7.18 -8.03
N GLY A 186 7.33 7.21 -8.90
CA GLY A 186 7.74 6.07 -9.73
C GLY A 186 6.88 5.84 -10.97
N HIS A 187 6.22 6.87 -11.49
CA HIS A 187 5.36 6.84 -12.66
C HIS A 187 6.11 7.38 -13.90
N GLN A 188 5.66 7.04 -15.10
CA GLN A 188 6.35 7.47 -16.33
C GLN A 188 5.93 8.88 -16.77
N ALA A 189 4.68 9.28 -16.50
CA ALA A 189 4.15 10.61 -16.76
C ALA A 189 2.86 10.90 -15.94
N ASN A 190 2.52 12.18 -15.76
CA ASN A 190 1.18 12.61 -15.28
C ASN A 190 0.64 11.83 -14.05
N SER A 191 1.37 11.89 -12.93
CA SER A 191 1.01 11.29 -11.63
C SER A 191 -0.47 11.46 -11.26
N ILE A 192 -1.01 12.67 -11.47
CA ILE A 192 -2.43 12.99 -11.27
C ILE A 192 -2.95 13.71 -12.51
N MET A 193 -4.09 13.25 -13.05
CA MET A 193 -4.70 13.81 -14.25
C MET A 193 -6.17 14.15 -14.03
N ASP A 194 -6.49 15.45 -14.04
CA ASP A 194 -7.86 15.95 -13.94
C ASP A 194 -8.43 16.32 -15.32
N LEU A 195 -9.59 15.78 -15.67
CA LEU A 195 -10.24 15.97 -16.97
C LEU A 195 -11.75 16.23 -16.85
N GLY A 196 -12.33 16.82 -17.90
CA GLY A 196 -13.79 16.99 -18.03
C GLY A 196 -14.41 17.92 -16.99
N GLY A 197 -13.60 18.79 -16.36
CA GLY A 197 -14.01 19.69 -15.29
C GLY A 197 -13.81 19.13 -13.88
N ALA A 198 -13.18 17.96 -13.74
CA ALA A 198 -12.65 17.51 -12.46
C ALA A 198 -11.61 18.52 -11.94
N ALA A 199 -11.58 18.69 -10.62
CA ALA A 199 -10.59 19.54 -9.94
C ALA A 199 -10.24 18.88 -8.61
N SER A 200 -9.00 18.43 -8.51
CA SER A 200 -8.45 17.88 -7.28
C SER A 200 -7.85 18.98 -6.42
N THR A 201 -7.95 18.82 -5.11
CA THR A 201 -7.19 19.58 -4.13
C THR A 201 -6.15 18.64 -3.53
N VAL A 202 -4.87 18.94 -3.76
CA VAL A 202 -3.74 18.16 -3.26
C VAL A 202 -3.01 18.98 -2.24
N ARG A 203 -2.81 18.47 -1.03
CA ARG A 203 -2.05 19.17 0.02
C ARG A 203 -1.14 18.23 0.81
N TYR A 204 -0.08 18.77 1.41
CA TYR A 204 0.86 18.00 2.22
C TYR A 204 1.30 16.69 1.54
N SER A 205 1.62 16.73 0.24
CA SER A 205 1.86 15.52 -0.55
C SER A 205 3.12 15.64 -1.39
N VAL A 206 3.80 14.50 -1.59
CA VAL A 206 4.89 14.35 -2.55
C VAL A 206 4.31 13.88 -3.87
N VAL A 207 4.42 14.70 -4.92
CA VAL A 207 3.91 14.38 -6.26
C VAL A 207 5.05 14.44 -7.25
N GLU A 208 5.38 13.30 -7.85
CA GLU A 208 6.36 13.23 -8.91
C GLU A 208 5.97 14.15 -10.08
N PHE A 209 6.95 14.89 -10.60
CA PHE A 209 6.78 15.99 -11.56
C PHE A 209 6.08 17.25 -11.03
N GLY A 210 5.65 17.24 -9.76
CA GLY A 210 5.01 18.35 -9.06
C GLY A 210 3.51 18.48 -9.34
N TRP A 211 2.82 19.14 -8.40
CA TRP A 211 1.40 19.49 -8.52
C TRP A 211 1.22 20.99 -8.73
N THR A 212 0.38 21.37 -9.71
CA THR A 212 0.11 22.78 -10.05
C THR A 212 -1.36 23.18 -9.89
N GLY A 213 -2.22 22.24 -9.48
CA GLY A 213 -3.62 22.51 -9.18
C GLY A 213 -3.83 23.12 -7.79
N ALA A 214 -5.03 22.97 -7.24
CA ALA A 214 -5.38 23.54 -5.94
C ALA A 214 -4.72 22.79 -4.77
N GLY A 215 -4.54 23.51 -3.65
CA GLY A 215 -3.95 23.02 -2.40
C GLY A 215 -2.51 23.53 -2.17
N GLU A 216 -1.90 23.11 -1.08
CA GLU A 216 -0.68 23.73 -0.54
C GLU A 216 0.26 22.71 0.12
N MET A 217 1.50 23.13 0.42
CA MET A 217 2.49 22.29 1.10
C MET A 217 2.82 20.99 0.35
N ASN A 218 2.76 21.01 -0.98
CA ASN A 218 3.19 19.89 -1.82
C ASN A 218 4.64 20.05 -2.25
N GLU A 219 5.29 18.91 -2.47
CA GLU A 219 6.66 18.87 -2.99
C GLU A 219 6.83 17.84 -4.12
N ALA A 220 7.97 17.91 -4.80
CA ALA A 220 8.32 17.06 -5.94
C ALA A 220 9.73 16.46 -5.79
N SER A 221 10.28 16.53 -4.58
CA SER A 221 11.55 15.89 -4.23
C SER A 221 11.35 14.38 -4.17
N ASP A 222 12.41 13.65 -4.54
CA ASP A 222 12.45 12.20 -4.38
C ASP A 222 12.15 11.81 -2.92
N PRO A 223 11.12 10.99 -2.65
CA PRO A 223 10.70 10.61 -1.30
C PRO A 223 11.73 9.70 -0.61
N LYS A 224 12.78 9.24 -1.31
CA LYS A 224 13.84 8.40 -0.75
C LYS A 224 13.28 7.12 -0.11
N PHE A 225 12.46 6.39 -0.87
CA PHE A 225 12.07 5.04 -0.48
C PHE A 225 13.31 4.15 -0.29
N GLY A 226 13.25 3.24 0.69
CA GLY A 226 14.30 2.23 0.94
C GLY A 226 14.62 1.43 -0.32
N ARG A 227 13.58 1.08 -1.10
CA ARG A 227 13.71 0.46 -2.42
C ARG A 227 12.50 0.78 -3.29
N MET A 228 12.73 1.27 -4.51
CA MET A 228 11.66 1.48 -5.48
C MET A 228 11.03 0.16 -5.93
N PRO A 229 9.70 0.09 -6.14
CA PRO A 229 9.08 -1.06 -6.77
C PRO A 229 9.57 -1.29 -8.20
N SER A 230 9.63 -2.56 -8.63
CA SER A 230 10.03 -2.99 -9.97
C SER A 230 9.24 -4.21 -10.42
N ALA A 231 8.72 -4.19 -11.65
CA ALA A 231 8.06 -5.34 -12.31
C ALA A 231 9.05 -6.43 -12.76
N GLY A 232 10.23 -6.52 -12.15
CA GLY A 232 11.23 -7.51 -12.51
C GLY A 232 11.88 -7.33 -13.89
N ALA A 233 12.41 -8.44 -14.40
CA ALA A 233 13.21 -8.50 -15.63
C ALA A 233 12.36 -8.61 -16.90
N ASP A 234 11.14 -9.14 -16.80
CA ASP A 234 10.20 -9.17 -17.93
C ASP A 234 9.45 -7.84 -18.12
N GLY A 235 9.37 -7.04 -17.05
CA GLY A 235 8.73 -5.73 -17.06
C GLY A 235 7.20 -5.80 -16.94
N ASP A 236 6.66 -6.96 -16.60
CA ASP A 236 5.23 -7.22 -16.50
C ASP A 236 4.85 -7.46 -15.03
N TRP A 237 4.04 -6.56 -14.45
CA TRP A 237 3.49 -6.78 -13.10
C TRP A 237 2.58 -8.01 -13.04
N GLY A 238 2.64 -8.72 -11.91
CA GLY A 238 1.85 -9.92 -11.62
C GLY A 238 2.57 -11.23 -11.95
N THR A 239 3.90 -11.19 -12.02
CA THR A 239 4.80 -12.32 -12.31
C THR A 239 5.64 -12.66 -11.08
N SER A 240 6.53 -13.65 -11.21
CA SER A 240 7.29 -14.16 -10.05
C SER A 240 8.49 -13.31 -9.65
N ASP A 241 8.91 -12.38 -10.51
CA ASP A 241 10.06 -11.49 -10.33
C ASP A 241 9.67 -10.06 -9.94
N ASP A 242 8.40 -9.83 -9.64
CA ASP A 242 7.91 -8.59 -9.05
C ASP A 242 8.62 -8.30 -7.71
N ASP A 243 9.06 -7.06 -7.57
CA ASP A 243 9.52 -6.47 -6.32
C ASP A 243 8.61 -5.29 -5.99
N PHE A 244 7.78 -5.43 -4.96
CA PHE A 244 6.87 -4.36 -4.52
C PHE A 244 7.57 -3.22 -3.77
N GLY A 245 8.90 -3.29 -3.65
CA GLY A 245 9.73 -2.27 -3.05
C GLY A 245 9.73 -2.31 -1.52
N ASP A 246 10.46 -1.36 -0.95
CA ASP A 246 10.43 -0.98 0.45
C ASP A 246 10.08 0.50 0.47
N LEU A 247 8.82 0.79 0.78
CA LEU A 247 8.24 2.13 0.71
C LEU A 247 8.39 2.92 2.03
N CYS A 248 9.18 2.41 2.98
CA CYS A 248 9.64 3.22 4.10
C CYS A 248 10.57 4.33 3.60
N LEU A 249 10.44 5.53 4.18
CA LEU A 249 11.31 6.66 3.86
C LEU A 249 12.70 6.41 4.45
N GLN A 250 13.73 6.98 3.82
CA GLN A 250 15.07 7.05 4.38
C GLN A 250 15.28 8.40 5.08
N ALA A 251 16.20 8.46 6.05
CA ALA A 251 16.47 9.59 6.96
C ALA A 251 16.72 10.98 6.32
N THR A 252 16.85 11.07 5.00
CA THR A 252 17.04 12.34 4.27
C THR A 252 15.82 12.76 3.44
N SER A 253 14.73 12.01 3.54
CA SER A 253 13.47 12.35 2.89
C SER A 253 12.87 13.62 3.49
N SER A 254 12.38 14.51 2.63
CA SER A 254 11.61 15.69 3.05
C SER A 254 10.17 15.36 3.44
N ALA A 255 9.72 14.12 3.21
CA ALA A 255 8.40 13.64 3.56
C ALA A 255 8.25 13.22 5.04
N ILE A 256 9.37 13.13 5.77
CA ILE A 256 9.40 12.78 7.20
C ILE A 256 8.88 13.96 8.03
N ASP A 257 7.97 13.69 8.97
CA ASP A 257 7.29 14.61 9.87
C ASP A 257 6.66 15.82 9.15
N ALA A 258 6.35 15.68 7.86
CA ALA A 258 5.98 16.78 6.98
C ALA A 258 4.49 16.79 6.60
N GLY A 259 3.73 15.77 6.99
CA GLY A 259 2.29 15.69 6.77
C GLY A 259 1.46 16.50 7.77
N ASP A 260 0.16 16.63 7.49
CA ASP A 260 -0.83 17.22 8.37
C ASP A 260 -1.46 16.17 9.30
N ALA A 261 -1.08 16.18 10.58
CA ALA A 261 -1.60 15.23 11.57
C ALA A 261 -3.12 15.36 11.79
N ASP A 262 -3.71 16.55 11.58
CA ASP A 262 -5.15 16.76 11.75
C ASP A 262 -5.97 16.13 10.61
N ALA A 263 -5.33 15.78 9.50
CA ALA A 263 -5.98 15.13 8.36
C ALA A 263 -6.11 13.61 8.53
N VAL A 264 -5.31 13.00 9.41
CA VAL A 264 -5.32 11.55 9.65
C VAL A 264 -6.69 11.14 10.22
N PRO A 265 -7.44 10.25 9.54
CA PRO A 265 -8.72 9.79 10.07
C PRO A 265 -8.55 9.05 11.40
N SER A 266 -9.49 9.20 12.33
CA SER A 266 -9.42 8.62 13.68
C SER A 266 -9.31 7.08 13.72
N GLU A 267 -9.72 6.43 12.64
CA GLU A 267 -9.66 5.00 12.43
C GLU A 267 -8.24 4.51 12.09
N VAL A 268 -7.38 5.40 11.58
CA VAL A 268 -5.96 5.09 11.29
C VAL A 268 -5.13 5.35 12.55
N THR A 269 -4.88 4.29 13.31
CA THR A 269 -4.03 4.35 14.51
C THR A 269 -2.60 3.92 14.24
N THR A 270 -2.39 3.08 13.23
CA THR A 270 -1.06 2.60 12.82
C THR A 270 -0.82 2.77 11.33
N ASP A 271 0.45 2.82 10.93
CA ASP A 271 0.90 2.70 9.55
C ASP A 271 0.73 1.25 9.01
N LEU A 272 1.17 0.99 7.78
CA LEU A 272 1.06 -0.34 7.16
C LEU A 272 1.99 -1.42 7.78
N LEU A 273 3.03 -1.02 8.52
CA LEU A 273 3.89 -1.94 9.27
C LEU A 273 3.42 -2.17 10.71
N GLY A 274 2.40 -1.43 11.16
CA GLY A 274 1.84 -1.53 12.50
C GLY A 274 2.45 -0.56 13.50
N ASN A 275 3.30 0.37 13.06
CA ASN A 275 3.83 1.45 13.90
C ASN A 275 2.78 2.52 14.15
N ASP A 276 2.83 3.24 15.26
CA ASP A 276 1.92 4.35 15.53
C ASP A 276 1.92 5.35 14.39
N ARG A 277 0.73 5.72 13.88
CA ARG A 277 0.60 6.61 12.71
C ARG A 277 1.01 8.05 13.01
N ILE A 278 0.83 8.49 14.25
CA ILE A 278 1.18 9.85 14.68
C ILE A 278 2.20 9.73 15.81
N ILE A 279 3.44 10.16 15.56
CA ILE A 279 4.55 10.06 16.50
C ILE A 279 4.88 11.46 17.00
N ASN A 280 4.77 11.68 18.30
CA ASN A 280 5.01 13.00 18.92
C ASN A 280 4.19 14.16 18.31
N GLY A 281 3.02 13.85 17.73
CA GLY A 281 2.14 14.83 17.08
C GLY A 281 2.48 15.11 15.61
N TRP A 282 3.44 14.40 15.04
CA TRP A 282 3.84 14.48 13.64
C TRP A 282 3.41 13.24 12.88
N VAL A 283 3.31 13.38 11.56
CA VAL A 283 2.95 12.31 10.64
C VAL A 283 3.77 12.47 9.37
N ASP A 284 4.24 11.35 8.83
CA ASP A 284 4.91 11.34 7.54
C ASP A 284 3.92 11.45 6.37
N MET A 285 4.39 11.91 5.22
CA MET A 285 3.61 11.70 4.00
C MET A 285 3.74 10.25 3.53
N GLY A 286 2.68 9.68 2.96
CA GLY A 286 2.63 8.30 2.49
C GLY A 286 2.08 7.33 3.54
N ALA A 287 2.09 6.04 3.23
CA ALA A 287 1.44 4.97 4.00
C ALA A 287 2.31 4.33 5.10
N HIS A 288 3.57 4.76 5.23
CA HIS A 288 4.52 4.26 6.22
C HIS A 288 5.09 5.44 7.00
N GLU A 289 5.32 5.23 8.31
CA GLU A 289 6.06 6.19 9.12
C GLU A 289 7.55 5.82 9.13
N PHE A 290 8.40 6.83 9.08
CA PHE A 290 9.82 6.69 9.31
C PHE A 290 10.07 6.58 10.81
N LEU A 291 10.45 5.39 11.22
CA LEU A 291 11.08 5.21 12.51
C LEU A 291 12.57 5.50 12.34
N ALA A 292 13.01 6.64 12.85
CA ALA A 292 14.42 6.84 13.09
C ALA A 292 14.89 5.66 13.96
N VAL A 293 15.76 4.83 13.40
CA VAL A 293 16.53 3.91 14.21
C VAL A 293 17.32 4.81 15.14
N ILE A 294 16.87 4.91 16.38
CA ILE A 294 17.73 5.42 17.44
C ILE A 294 18.78 4.33 17.52
N ASP A 295 19.89 4.53 16.82
CA ASP A 295 21.17 3.94 17.21
C ASP A 295 21.46 4.52 18.59
N ASP A 296 20.76 3.98 19.58
CA ASP A 296 21.20 4.11 20.93
C ASP A 296 22.51 3.35 20.92
N GLU A 297 23.62 4.08 21.04
CA GLU A 297 24.96 3.52 21.26
C GLU A 297 25.02 2.65 22.55
N THR A 298 23.88 2.28 23.13
CA THR A 298 23.67 1.11 23.95
C THR A 298 22.74 0.11 23.24
N HIS A 299 23.29 -0.64 22.28
CA HIS A 299 22.80 -1.99 21.95
C HIS A 299 22.74 -2.78 23.27
N ASP A 300 21.58 -2.88 23.94
CA ASP A 300 21.45 -3.65 25.19
C ASP A 300 21.24 -5.16 24.93
N CYS A 301 21.51 -5.62 23.71
CA CYS A 301 21.54 -7.03 23.34
C CYS A 301 22.49 -7.29 22.16
N ASP A 302 23.75 -7.59 22.45
CA ASP A 302 24.77 -7.99 21.44
C ASP A 302 24.32 -9.12 20.49
N ALA A 303 23.25 -9.85 20.83
CA ALA A 303 22.68 -10.96 20.07
C ALA A 303 21.64 -10.58 19.00
N ASP A 304 21.14 -9.35 18.99
CA ASP A 304 20.16 -8.88 18.00
C ASP A 304 20.92 -8.31 16.80
N VAL A 305 21.23 -9.21 15.88
CA VAL A 305 22.18 -8.96 14.77
C VAL A 305 21.51 -9.00 13.41
N TYR A 306 20.22 -9.37 13.36
CA TYR A 306 19.46 -9.44 12.12
C TYR A 306 18.09 -8.75 12.23
N PRO A 307 17.76 -7.82 11.31
CA PRO A 307 18.56 -7.35 10.18
C PRO A 307 19.80 -6.58 10.65
N SER A 308 20.69 -6.18 9.73
CA SER A 308 21.88 -5.40 10.07
C SER A 308 21.51 -4.17 10.91
N GLY A 309 21.92 -4.15 12.19
CA GLY A 309 21.54 -3.11 13.17
C GLY A 309 20.49 -3.53 14.20
N GLY A 310 20.01 -4.77 14.16
CA GLY A 310 19.02 -5.33 15.07
C GLY A 310 17.58 -4.90 14.77
N ASN A 311 16.61 -5.64 15.32
CA ASN A 311 15.17 -5.27 15.28
C ASN A 311 14.56 -5.06 16.68
N GLY A 312 15.38 -5.05 17.73
CA GLY A 312 14.99 -5.00 19.14
C GLY A 312 14.59 -6.35 19.74
N THR A 313 14.73 -7.48 19.02
CA THR A 313 14.33 -8.81 19.49
C THR A 313 15.26 -9.90 18.96
N VAL A 314 15.94 -10.59 19.89
CA VAL A 314 16.72 -11.79 19.56
C VAL A 314 15.76 -12.95 19.29
N ASN A 315 15.74 -13.44 18.05
CA ASN A 315 14.85 -14.48 17.60
C ASN A 315 15.55 -15.49 16.67
N VAL A 316 14.77 -16.26 15.91
CA VAL A 316 15.31 -17.32 15.03
C VAL A 316 16.14 -16.71 13.89
N ASP A 317 15.80 -15.53 13.42
CA ASP A 317 16.47 -14.90 12.29
C ASP A 317 17.89 -14.45 12.66
N ASP A 318 18.12 -13.99 13.89
CA ASP A 318 19.45 -13.70 14.43
C ASP A 318 20.32 -14.97 14.50
N ILE A 319 19.74 -16.07 14.98
CA ILE A 319 20.43 -17.36 15.05
C ILE A 319 20.80 -17.84 13.65
N LEU A 320 19.88 -17.73 12.68
CA LEU A 320 20.14 -18.10 11.30
C LEU A 320 21.22 -17.22 10.68
N PHE A 321 21.22 -15.92 10.98
CA PHE A 321 22.24 -14.99 10.53
C PHE A 321 23.63 -15.37 11.04
N ILE A 322 23.76 -15.66 12.34
CA ILE A 322 25.03 -16.12 12.94
C ILE A 322 25.47 -17.43 12.28
N LEU A 323 24.58 -18.43 12.19
CA LEU A 323 24.89 -19.74 11.60
C LEU A 323 25.37 -19.64 10.15
N ASN A 324 24.77 -18.76 9.36
CA ASN A 324 25.13 -18.56 7.95
C ASN A 324 26.50 -17.88 7.77
N ASN A 325 27.04 -17.25 8.83
CA ASN A 325 28.31 -16.54 8.79
C ASN A 325 29.45 -17.26 9.55
N PHE A 326 29.27 -18.52 9.94
CA PHE A 326 30.31 -19.32 10.62
C PHE A 326 31.65 -19.29 9.87
N GLY A 327 32.71 -18.89 10.57
CA GLY A 327 34.05 -18.79 10.01
C GLY A 327 34.75 -17.48 10.36
N ALA A 328 35.87 -17.23 9.68
CA ALA A 328 36.63 -16.00 9.86
C ALA A 328 35.90 -14.81 9.20
N VAL A 329 35.76 -13.72 9.96
CA VAL A 329 35.11 -12.48 9.54
C VAL A 329 35.92 -11.28 10.03
N SER A 330 35.54 -10.07 9.61
CA SER A 330 36.05 -8.86 10.27
C SER A 330 35.59 -8.85 11.73
N GLN A 331 36.44 -8.36 12.62
CA GLN A 331 36.11 -8.28 14.04
C GLN A 331 34.83 -7.45 14.27
N GLY A 332 33.86 -8.04 14.97
CA GLY A 332 32.60 -7.38 15.34
C GLY A 332 31.54 -7.32 14.22
N GLU A 333 31.79 -7.96 13.07
CA GLU A 333 30.87 -7.97 11.94
C GLU A 333 30.20 -9.34 11.74
N ASN A 334 29.07 -9.36 11.03
CA ASN A 334 28.43 -10.58 10.53
C ASN A 334 28.14 -11.65 11.60
N GLY A 335 27.80 -11.22 12.82
CA GLY A 335 27.48 -12.14 13.93
C GLY A 335 28.69 -12.56 14.78
N ASP A 336 29.85 -11.90 14.66
CA ASP A 336 30.99 -12.03 15.58
C ASP A 336 30.75 -11.16 16.82
N ILE A 337 30.06 -11.74 17.80
CA ILE A 337 29.54 -11.07 18.99
C ILE A 337 30.18 -11.56 20.29
N SER A 338 31.03 -12.59 20.22
CA SER A 338 31.73 -13.20 21.35
C SER A 338 33.25 -13.13 21.20
N PRO A 339 33.97 -12.54 22.18
CA PRO A 339 33.45 -11.76 23.30
C PRO A 339 32.81 -10.47 22.80
N ALA A 340 32.24 -9.65 23.70
CA ALA A 340 31.71 -8.34 23.33
C ALA A 340 32.72 -7.55 22.47
N GLY A 341 32.26 -7.11 21.29
CA GLY A 341 33.09 -6.47 20.25
C GLY A 341 33.83 -7.44 19.30
N GLY A 342 33.54 -8.74 19.37
CA GLY A 342 34.02 -9.77 18.46
C GLY A 342 35.49 -10.18 18.63
N ASN A 343 35.85 -11.35 18.11
CA ASN A 343 37.23 -11.86 18.04
C ASN A 343 37.75 -12.08 16.60
N GLY A 344 36.96 -11.76 15.59
CA GLY A 344 37.22 -12.00 14.17
C GLY A 344 36.82 -13.39 13.69
N ALA A 345 35.98 -14.11 14.43
CA ALA A 345 35.48 -15.42 14.03
C ALA A 345 34.09 -15.71 14.60
N VAL A 346 33.12 -15.90 13.72
CA VAL A 346 31.79 -16.41 14.07
C VAL A 346 31.89 -17.90 14.32
N ASN A 347 31.57 -18.32 15.53
CA ASN A 347 31.74 -19.69 15.99
C ASN A 347 30.67 -20.07 17.03
N TYR A 348 30.92 -21.17 17.75
CA TYR A 348 29.97 -21.70 18.73
C TYR A 348 29.76 -20.75 19.93
N ASP A 349 30.74 -19.92 20.27
CA ASP A 349 30.65 -18.96 21.36
C ASP A 349 29.67 -17.83 21.02
N ASP A 350 29.62 -17.36 19.77
CA ASP A 350 28.66 -16.37 19.27
C ASP A 350 27.24 -16.91 19.28
N LEU A 351 27.07 -18.12 18.75
CA LEU A 351 25.79 -18.81 18.73
C LEU A 351 25.22 -19.02 20.14
N LEU A 352 26.09 -19.31 21.11
CA LEU A 352 25.68 -19.51 22.50
C LEU A 352 25.16 -18.21 23.13
N ILE A 353 25.69 -17.05 22.76
CA ILE A 353 25.17 -15.75 23.21
C ILE A 353 23.75 -15.56 22.65
N ALA A 354 23.53 -15.75 21.35
CA ALA A 354 22.21 -15.58 20.74
C ALA A 354 21.13 -16.52 21.30
N ILE A 355 21.47 -17.80 21.51
CA ILE A 355 20.53 -18.77 22.10
C ILE A 355 20.13 -18.38 23.52
N ASN A 356 21.06 -17.84 24.31
CA ASN A 356 20.80 -17.48 25.71
C ASN A 356 20.07 -16.14 25.86
N SER A 357 20.02 -15.33 24.81
CA SER A 357 19.41 -14.00 24.81
C SER A 357 18.05 -13.95 24.11
N PHE A 358 17.46 -15.09 23.75
CA PHE A 358 16.21 -15.17 22.99
C PHE A 358 15.05 -14.42 23.67
N GLY A 359 14.45 -13.47 22.95
CA GLY A 359 13.38 -12.60 23.45
C GLY A 359 13.62 -11.13 23.11
N PRO A 360 12.71 -10.23 23.55
CA PRO A 360 12.87 -8.79 23.36
C PRO A 360 14.11 -8.29 24.11
N CYS A 361 14.82 -7.35 23.51
CA CYS A 361 15.92 -6.64 24.14
C CYS A 361 15.35 -5.71 25.23
N ALA A 362 15.99 -5.71 26.40
CA ALA A 362 15.51 -5.02 27.61
C ALA A 362 16.22 -3.68 27.83
#